data_AF-H3ZQI5-F1
#
_entry.id   AF-H3ZQI5-F1
#
_cell.length_a   1.000
_cell.length_b   1.000
_cell.length_c   1.000
_cell.angle_alpha   90.00
_cell.angle_beta   90.00
_cell.angle_gamma   90.00
#
_symmetry.space_group_name_H-M   'P 1'
#
loop_
_entity.id
_entity.type
_entity.pdbx_description
1 polymer ?
#
loop_
_entity_poly.entity_id
_entity_poly.type
_entity_poly.pdbx_seq_one_letter_code
_entity_poly.pdbx_strand_id
1 'polypeptide(L)'
;MENLENEDRFMIYNVAGKSIMVEAKLGEEFDFICSKKECGERLELHGVIKVVTPQEYRKVLKETLNEHEEFQVIETLNPIPLIFEGTVNGEKVKLPAETVQNLARRFVRNFLDL
;
A
#
# COMPACT_ATOMS: atom_id res chain seq x y z
N MET A 1 13.82 -9.14 13.72
CA MET A 1 13.56 -7.97 12.86
C MET A 1 13.43 -8.49 11.44
N GLU A 2 12.34 -8.19 10.76
CA GLU A 2 12.21 -8.49 9.33
C GLU A 2 13.24 -7.68 8.55
N ASN A 3 13.90 -8.31 7.59
CA ASN A 3 14.92 -7.68 6.76
C ASN A 3 14.22 -6.98 5.59
N LEU A 4 13.68 -5.78 5.84
CA LEU A 4 12.99 -4.97 4.84
C LEU A 4 13.90 -4.49 3.70
N GLU A 5 15.22 -4.55 3.86
CA GLU A 5 16.20 -4.05 2.89
C GLU A 5 16.20 -4.81 1.56
N ASN A 6 15.63 -6.02 1.53
CA ASN A 6 15.50 -6.84 0.32
C ASN A 6 14.08 -6.87 -0.26
N GLU A 7 13.12 -6.15 0.33
CA GLU A 7 11.76 -6.07 -0.20
C GLU A 7 11.70 -5.04 -1.33
N ASP A 8 11.42 -5.51 -2.53
CA ASP A 8 11.25 -4.68 -3.73
C ASP A 8 9.79 -4.59 -4.20
N ARG A 9 8.85 -5.29 -3.54
CA ARG A 9 7.45 -5.38 -3.95
C ARG A 9 6.50 -5.01 -2.83
N PHE A 10 5.62 -4.08 -3.14
CA PHE A 10 4.67 -3.50 -2.20
C PHE A 10 3.27 -3.47 -2.79
N MET A 11 2.27 -3.68 -1.93
CA MET A 11 0.88 -3.42 -2.22
C MET A 11 0.51 -2.05 -1.64
N ILE A 12 -0.02 -1.16 -2.46
CA ILE A 12 -0.56 0.14 -2.06
C ILE A 12 -2.09 0.06 -2.13
N TYR A 13 -2.76 0.48 -1.07
CA TYR A 13 -4.22 0.41 -0.94
C TYR A 13 -4.89 1.73 -1.33
N ASN A 14 -6.10 1.63 -1.86
CA ASN A 14 -6.93 2.77 -2.24
C ASN A 14 -6.28 3.73 -3.27
N VAL A 15 -5.49 3.20 -4.19
CA VAL A 15 -5.04 3.93 -5.38
C VAL A 15 -6.24 4.02 -6.34
N ALA A 16 -6.91 5.17 -6.38
CA ALA A 16 -8.15 5.35 -7.14
C ALA A 16 -9.21 4.25 -6.84
N GLY A 17 -9.38 3.91 -5.55
CA GLY A 17 -10.28 2.84 -5.11
C GLY A 17 -9.77 1.42 -5.39
N LYS A 18 -8.48 1.23 -5.71
CA LYS A 18 -7.91 -0.10 -6.01
C LYS A 18 -6.70 -0.42 -5.14
N SER A 19 -6.41 -1.71 -5.00
CA SER A 19 -5.11 -2.20 -4.52
C SER A 19 -4.16 -2.38 -5.69
N ILE A 20 -3.00 -1.71 -5.65
CA ILE A 20 -2.01 -1.75 -6.73
C ILE A 20 -0.69 -2.29 -6.20
N MET A 21 -0.15 -3.31 -6.89
CA MET A 21 1.18 -3.82 -6.61
C MET A 21 2.21 -3.05 -7.42
N VAL A 22 3.30 -2.62 -6.76
CA VAL A 22 4.40 -1.87 -7.38
C VAL A 22 5.74 -2.51 -7.04
N GLU A 23 6.69 -2.35 -7.96
CA GLU A 23 8.11 -2.61 -7.69
C GLU A 23 8.77 -1.29 -7.30
N ALA A 24 9.30 -1.20 -6.08
CA ALA A 24 9.89 0.02 -5.53
C ALA A 24 10.91 -0.35 -4.44
N LYS A 25 11.80 0.57 -4.08
CA LYS A 25 12.66 0.41 -2.91
C LYS A 25 12.16 1.26 -1.76
N LEU A 26 12.25 0.72 -0.55
CA LEU A 26 11.85 1.42 0.66
C LEU A 26 12.68 2.70 0.85
N GLY A 27 12.02 3.84 0.96
CA GLY A 27 12.64 5.15 1.16
C GLY A 27 13.19 5.82 -0.10
N GLU A 28 13.13 5.17 -1.27
CA GLU A 28 13.52 5.77 -2.56
C GLU A 28 12.26 6.20 -3.33
N GLU A 29 12.39 7.30 -4.08
CA GLU A 29 11.35 7.74 -5.01
C GLU A 29 11.23 6.78 -6.19
N PHE A 30 10.00 6.56 -6.65
CA PHE A 30 9.72 5.73 -7.81
C PHE A 30 8.56 6.30 -8.63
N ASP A 31 8.55 5.93 -9.91
CA ASP A 31 7.46 6.16 -10.83
C ASP A 31 6.80 4.83 -11.18
N PHE A 32 5.47 4.82 -11.24
CA PHE A 32 4.71 3.66 -11.69
C PHE A 32 3.59 4.12 -12.62
N ILE A 33 3.50 3.49 -13.79
CA ILE A 33 2.45 3.76 -14.76
C ILE A 33 1.72 2.45 -15.06
N CYS A 34 0.41 2.44 -14.82
CA CYS A 34 -0.45 1.36 -15.26
C CYS A 34 -1.36 1.84 -16.39
N SER A 35 -1.39 1.08 -17.48
CA SER A 35 -2.24 1.42 -18.61
C SER A 35 -3.72 1.14 -18.32
N LYS A 36 -4.61 1.82 -19.05
CA LYS A 36 -6.06 1.53 -19.00
C LYS A 36 -6.39 0.06 -19.31
N LYS A 37 -5.58 -0.60 -20.13
CA LYS A 37 -5.76 -2.01 -20.48
C LYS A 37 -5.50 -2.94 -19.28
N GLU A 38 -4.57 -2.56 -18.42
CA GLU A 38 -4.14 -3.38 -17.27
C GLU A 38 -4.95 -3.05 -16.02
N CYS A 39 -5.18 -1.77 -15.74
CA CYS A 39 -5.85 -1.33 -14.51
C CYS A 39 -7.33 -0.89 -14.71
N GLY A 40 -7.86 -0.96 -15.93
CA GLY A 40 -9.21 -0.44 -16.27
C GLY A 40 -9.27 1.09 -16.40
N GLU A 41 -8.27 1.78 -15.90
CA GLU A 41 -8.01 3.21 -16.02
C GLU A 41 -6.50 3.49 -16.08
N ARG A 42 -6.11 4.69 -16.52
CA ARG A 42 -4.71 5.09 -16.51
C ARG A 42 -4.35 5.57 -15.10
N LEU A 43 -3.32 4.96 -14.51
CA LEU A 43 -2.78 5.34 -13.21
C LEU A 43 -1.33 5.76 -13.39
N GLU A 44 -1.00 6.93 -12.85
CA GLU A 44 0.35 7.47 -12.78
C GLU A 44 0.66 7.77 -11.31
N LEU A 45 1.61 7.04 -10.75
CA LEU A 45 2.07 7.19 -9.37
C LEU A 45 3.47 7.75 -9.40
N HIS A 46 3.71 8.77 -8.57
CA HIS A 46 5.04 9.30 -8.31
C HIS A 46 5.16 9.55 -6.81
N GLY A 47 6.15 8.95 -6.15
CA GLY A 47 6.33 9.14 -4.72
C GLY A 47 7.26 8.13 -4.08
N VAL A 48 7.11 7.95 -2.76
CA VAL A 48 7.97 7.11 -1.94
C VAL A 48 7.15 6.21 -1.03
N ILE A 49 7.59 4.97 -0.84
CA ILE A 49 7.10 4.09 0.21
C ILE A 49 8.02 4.23 1.41
N LYS A 50 7.49 4.52 2.59
CA LYS A 50 8.29 4.74 3.80
C LYS A 50 7.64 4.18 5.06
N VAL A 51 8.48 3.87 6.04
CA VAL A 51 8.06 3.52 7.40
C VAL A 51 7.68 4.81 8.12
N VAL A 52 6.53 4.81 8.79
CA VAL A 52 6.03 5.93 9.58
C VAL A 52 5.74 5.52 11.02
N THR A 53 5.31 6.45 11.86
CA THR A 53 4.87 6.10 13.21
C THR A 53 3.54 5.34 13.18
N PRO A 54 3.25 4.47 14.17
CA PRO A 54 1.95 3.82 14.28
C PRO A 54 0.77 4.79 14.40
N GLN A 55 1.00 6.01 14.91
CA GLN A 55 -0.04 7.03 14.99
C GLN A 55 -0.35 7.63 13.61
N GLU A 56 0.67 7.95 12.82
CA GLU A 56 0.49 8.42 11.44
C GLU A 56 -0.18 7.36 10.58
N TYR A 57 0.27 6.12 10.67
CA TYR A 57 -0.32 5.00 9.95
C TYR A 57 -1.82 4.85 10.25
N ARG A 58 -2.21 4.86 11.52
CA ARG A 58 -3.63 4.78 11.93
C ARG A 58 -4.46 5.93 11.40
N LYS A 59 -3.90 7.14 11.29
CA LYS A 59 -4.58 8.28 10.71
C LYS A 59 -4.86 8.03 9.21
N VAL A 60 -3.84 7.64 8.45
CA VAL A 60 -3.95 7.35 7.02
C VAL A 60 -4.93 6.19 6.76
N LEU A 61 -4.86 5.14 7.58
CA LEU A 61 -5.78 4.01 7.52
C LEU A 61 -7.23 4.46 7.75
N LYS A 62 -7.49 5.24 8.81
CA LYS A 62 -8.83 5.75 9.10
C LYS A 62 -9.38 6.61 7.96
N GLU A 63 -8.54 7.49 7.39
CA GLU A 63 -8.92 8.33 6.25
C GLU A 63 -9.31 7.45 5.04
N THR A 64 -8.51 6.43 4.74
CA THR A 64 -8.78 5.46 3.67
C THR A 64 -10.11 4.72 3.86
N LEU A 65 -10.37 4.25 5.08
CA LEU A 65 -11.59 3.48 5.39
C LEU A 65 -12.86 4.34 5.39
N ASN A 66 -12.75 5.64 5.71
CA ASN A 66 -13.87 6.56 5.59
C ASN A 66 -14.28 6.80 4.13
N GLU A 67 -13.32 6.71 3.19
CA GLU A 67 -13.60 6.86 1.76
C GLU A 67 -14.13 5.55 1.16
N HIS A 68 -13.54 4.41 1.53
CA HIS A 68 -13.82 3.11 0.94
C HIS A 68 -13.82 2.01 2.01
N GLU A 69 -15.01 1.66 2.53
CA GLU A 69 -15.18 0.67 3.61
C GLU A 69 -14.72 -0.75 3.21
N GLU A 70 -14.67 -1.08 1.91
CA GLU A 70 -14.18 -2.37 1.39
C GLU A 70 -12.74 -2.70 1.81
N PHE A 71 -11.95 -1.70 2.19
CA PHE A 71 -10.60 -1.89 2.71
C PHE A 71 -10.55 -2.32 4.19
N GLN A 72 -11.68 -2.53 4.89
CA GLN A 72 -11.70 -2.97 6.30
C GLN A 72 -10.83 -4.21 6.58
N VAL A 73 -10.60 -5.09 5.59
CA VAL A 73 -9.70 -6.24 5.73
C VAL A 73 -8.27 -5.84 6.13
N ILE A 74 -7.87 -4.60 5.81
CA ILE A 74 -6.57 -4.03 6.15
C ILE A 74 -6.53 -3.46 7.59
N GLU A 75 -7.64 -3.45 8.34
CA GLU A 75 -7.62 -3.13 9.79
C GLU A 75 -6.90 -4.22 10.60
N THR A 76 -6.90 -5.46 10.10
CA THR A 76 -6.20 -6.59 10.74
C THR A 76 -4.69 -6.60 10.47
N LEU A 77 -4.19 -5.54 9.83
CA LEU A 77 -2.77 -5.34 9.58
C LEU A 77 -2.04 -5.17 10.90
N ASN A 78 -1.16 -6.14 11.17
CA ASN A 78 -0.06 -5.96 12.12
C ASN A 78 1.32 -6.04 11.43
N PRO A 79 1.56 -5.39 10.27
CA PRO A 79 2.90 -5.22 9.74
C PRO A 79 3.49 -3.88 10.14
N ILE A 80 4.75 -3.72 9.77
CA ILE A 80 5.50 -2.47 9.85
C ILE A 80 4.66 -1.34 9.22
N PRO A 81 4.47 -0.20 9.91
CA PRO A 81 3.61 0.91 9.48
C PRO A 81 4.16 1.59 8.21
N LEU A 82 3.81 1.04 7.05
CA LEU A 82 4.24 1.54 5.75
C LEU A 82 3.14 2.39 5.11
N ILE A 83 3.54 3.53 4.53
CA ILE A 83 2.66 4.33 3.67
C ILE A 83 3.36 4.63 2.35
N PHE A 84 2.56 4.78 1.30
CA PHE A 84 2.92 5.55 0.12
C PHE A 84 2.60 7.03 0.39
N GLU A 85 3.55 7.92 0.12
CA GLU A 85 3.34 9.37 0.10
C GLU A 85 3.82 9.91 -1.25
N GLY A 86 2.94 10.63 -1.95
CA GLY A 86 3.23 11.08 -3.30
C GLY A 86 2.00 11.60 -4.02
N THR A 87 1.94 11.33 -5.32
CA THR A 87 0.81 11.68 -6.18
C THR A 87 0.24 10.46 -6.89
N VAL A 88 -1.08 10.46 -7.10
CA VAL A 88 -1.81 9.56 -7.99
C VAL A 88 -2.52 10.43 -9.01
N ASN A 89 -2.20 10.29 -10.29
CA ASN A 89 -2.75 11.11 -11.39
C ASN A 89 -2.62 12.63 -11.12
N GLY A 90 -1.54 13.05 -10.47
CA GLY A 90 -1.27 14.45 -10.11
C GLY A 90 -1.89 14.92 -8.79
N GLU A 91 -2.76 14.13 -8.16
CA GLU A 91 -3.35 14.46 -6.86
C GLU A 91 -2.50 13.95 -5.71
N LYS A 92 -2.23 14.79 -4.71
CA LYS A 92 -1.41 14.42 -3.55
C LYS A 92 -2.16 13.48 -2.61
N VAL A 93 -1.54 12.37 -2.25
CA VAL A 93 -2.15 11.35 -1.38
C VAL A 93 -1.16 10.80 -0.37
N LYS A 94 -1.72 10.26 0.72
CA LYS A 94 -1.06 9.32 1.62
C LYS A 94 -1.90 8.06 1.67
N LEU A 95 -1.32 6.92 1.34
CA LEU A 95 -2.05 5.67 1.22
C LEU A 95 -1.38 4.56 2.04
N PRO A 96 -2.14 3.66 2.68
CA PRO A 96 -1.58 2.51 3.36
C PRO A 96 -0.81 1.62 2.38
N ALA A 97 0.32 1.09 2.80
CA ALA A 97 1.07 0.10 2.03
C ALA A 97 1.42 -1.11 2.90
N GLU A 98 1.68 -2.25 2.27
CA GLU A 98 2.32 -3.40 2.91
C GLU A 98 3.26 -4.11 1.94
N THR A 99 4.24 -4.85 2.46
CA THR A 99 5.08 -5.73 1.64
C THR A 99 4.26 -6.93 1.15
N VAL A 100 4.61 -7.48 -0.02
CA VAL A 100 3.93 -8.68 -0.54
C VAL A 100 4.06 -9.87 0.43
N GLN A 101 5.16 -9.97 1.17
CA GLN A 101 5.32 -11.00 2.20
C GLN A 101 4.33 -10.85 3.36
N ASN A 102 4.05 -9.63 3.79
CA ASN A 102 3.09 -9.36 4.86
C ASN A 102 1.66 -9.63 4.39
N LEU A 103 1.34 -9.25 3.15
CA LEU A 103 0.09 -9.63 2.49
C LEU A 103 -0.09 -11.16 2.46
N ALA A 104 0.94 -11.90 2.02
CA ALA A 104 0.90 -13.35 1.93
C ALA A 104 0.70 -14.01 3.32
N ARG A 105 1.42 -13.53 4.34
CA ARG A 105 1.27 -14.05 5.71
C ARG A 105 -0.10 -13.78 6.29
N ARG A 106 -0.65 -12.57 6.07
CA ARG A 106 -2.02 -12.23 6.46
C ARG A 106 -3.03 -13.10 5.73
N PHE A 107 -2.84 -13.34 4.43
CA PHE A 107 -3.70 -14.20 3.65
C PHE A 107 -3.75 -15.62 4.22
N VAL A 108 -2.58 -16.22 4.47
CA VAL A 108 -2.48 -17.54 5.10
C VAL A 108 -3.22 -17.52 6.45
N ARG A 109 -2.84 -16.62 7.36
CA ARG A 109 -3.42 -16.57 8.72
C ARG A 109 -4.94 -16.38 8.74
N ASN A 110 -5.49 -15.59 7.84
CA ASN A 110 -6.90 -15.20 7.89
C ASN A 110 -7.82 -16.09 7.04
N PHE A 111 -7.28 -16.83 6.07
CA PHE A 111 -8.10 -17.59 5.10
C PHE A 111 -7.71 -19.05 4.95
N LEU A 112 -6.50 -19.44 5.36
CA LEU A 112 -6.08 -20.82 5.43
C LEU A 112 -6.00 -21.15 6.91
N ASP A 113 -6.98 -21.87 7.46
CA ASP A 113 -6.98 -22.40 8.83
C ASP A 113 -5.81 -23.40 9.01
N LEU A 114 -4.57 -22.90 9.03
CA LEU A 114 -3.32 -23.62 9.22
C LEU A 114 -2.70 -23.30 10.58
#